data_AF-E6LLU0-F1
#
_entry.id   AF-E6LLU0-F1
#
_cell.length_a   1.000
_cell.length_b   1.000
_cell.length_c   1.000
_cell.angle_alpha   90.00
_cell.angle_beta   90.00
_cell.angle_gamma   90.00
#
_symmetry.space_group_name_H-M   'P 1'
#
loop_
_entity.id
_entity.type
_entity.pdbx_description
1 polymer ?
#
loop_
_entity_poly.entity_id
_entity_poly.type
_entity_poly.pdbx_seq_one_letter_code
_entity_poly.pdbx_strand_id
1 'polypeptide(L)'
;MIDLEIVKVFKRSVTIEVCSDTPYENEKIYDVFINGEKKISTNKNVISIFNLLPNSDYNIYINCENKISDIKSFHTEYEYVLLNVKDFGAAGDGVKIDSVCIQAAVNACPKDGTVYIPKGRYLCTPVFLKSNIDLWIDKDAVLIGEKDRKKYPILPGMIESSDEKNEYNIGSWEGNPLDCFAALITGLSVENVLIYGEGILDGNAGMLDWWKDAKKKNIAWRPNTVFLHNCKNIAMQGLCIMNSPSWTLHPYYSDNLLFLNNTIMNPDNSPNTDGLDPESCENVLILGADISVGDDCIAIKSGKYYMALRHYKPAKNIVIRNSIFRKGHGSVTIGSEVAAGVYDVSVENVYLKGRTEGLE
;
A
#
# COMPACT_ATOMS: atom_id res chain seq x y z
N MET A 1 -2.22 2.02 31.53
CA MET A 1 -3.45 1.21 31.45
C MET A 1 -3.34 0.39 30.18
N ILE A 2 -3.65 -0.91 30.18
CA ILE A 2 -3.68 -1.67 28.92
C ILE A 2 -4.99 -1.31 28.25
N ASP A 3 -4.89 -0.52 27.19
CA ASP A 3 -6.05 -0.06 26.43
C ASP A 3 -5.71 -0.10 24.94
N LEU A 4 -6.72 0.00 24.09
CA LEU A 4 -6.59 -0.03 22.64
C LEU A 4 -7.53 1.00 22.03
N GLU A 5 -7.21 1.55 20.87
CA GLU A 5 -8.12 2.32 20.04
C GLU A 5 -8.47 1.58 18.75
N ILE A 6 -9.73 1.73 18.32
CA ILE A 6 -10.15 1.24 16.99
C ILE A 6 -9.75 2.30 15.97
N VAL A 7 -8.77 1.98 15.13
CA VAL A 7 -8.25 2.90 14.11
C VAL A 7 -9.20 2.98 12.93
N LYS A 8 -9.60 1.81 12.39
CA LYS A 8 -10.50 1.73 11.25
C LYS A 8 -11.19 0.38 11.21
N VAL A 9 -12.48 0.41 10.96
CA VAL A 9 -13.33 -0.74 10.66
C VAL A 9 -13.61 -0.77 9.17
N PHE A 10 -13.60 -1.97 8.59
CA PHE A 10 -13.87 -2.24 7.18
C PHE A 10 -14.98 -3.30 7.05
N LYS A 11 -15.29 -3.71 5.82
CA LYS A 11 -16.30 -4.75 5.55
C LYS A 11 -15.98 -6.09 6.21
N ARG A 12 -14.71 -6.50 6.23
CA ARG A 12 -14.30 -7.85 6.70
C ARG A 12 -13.08 -7.85 7.61
N SER A 13 -12.69 -6.68 8.10
CA SER A 13 -11.52 -6.52 8.96
C SER A 13 -11.63 -5.30 9.87
N VAL A 14 -10.75 -5.25 10.87
CA VAL A 14 -10.56 -4.10 11.76
C VAL A 14 -9.08 -3.92 12.06
N THR A 15 -8.59 -2.68 12.08
CA THR A 15 -7.28 -2.34 12.65
C THR A 15 -7.48 -1.65 13.99
N ILE A 16 -6.75 -2.13 14.98
CA ILE A 16 -6.62 -1.49 16.29
C ILE A 16 -5.18 -1.07 16.55
N GLU A 17 -5.03 -0.13 17.46
CA GLU A 17 -3.75 0.33 17.98
C GLU A 17 -3.77 0.26 19.51
N VAL A 18 -2.83 -0.47 20.09
CA VAL A 18 -2.66 -0.59 21.52
C VAL A 18 -1.98 0.67 22.06
N CYS A 19 -2.54 1.24 23.13
CA CYS A 19 -1.93 2.33 23.87
C CYS A 19 -0.65 1.82 24.54
N SER A 20 0.50 2.23 23.99
CA SER A 20 1.82 1.70 24.34
C SER A 20 2.85 2.83 24.34
N ASP A 21 3.72 2.83 25.36
CA ASP A 21 4.83 3.79 25.47
C ASP A 21 6.09 3.30 24.72
N THR A 22 6.04 2.11 24.14
CA THR A 22 7.14 1.47 23.40
C THR A 22 6.87 1.55 21.89
N PRO A 23 7.89 1.81 21.05
CA PRO A 23 7.69 1.95 19.61
C PRO A 23 7.46 0.61 18.93
N TYR A 24 6.48 0.54 18.01
CA TYR A 24 6.14 -0.61 17.15
C TYR A 24 5.66 -1.89 17.87
N GLU A 25 6.41 -2.37 18.85
CA GLU A 25 6.15 -3.57 19.62
C GLU A 25 6.32 -3.31 21.13
N ASN A 26 5.60 -4.09 21.92
CA ASN A 26 5.68 -4.10 23.37
C ASN A 26 6.59 -5.25 23.86
N GLU A 27 7.10 -5.11 25.08
CA GLU A 27 7.82 -6.20 25.75
C GLU A 27 6.89 -7.38 26.08
N LYS A 28 5.59 -7.10 26.25
CA LYS A 28 4.58 -8.09 26.63
C LYS A 28 3.76 -8.52 25.43
N ILE A 29 3.26 -9.76 25.51
CA ILE A 29 2.36 -10.34 24.53
C ILE A 29 0.91 -10.04 24.95
N TYR A 30 0.12 -9.59 23.98
CA TYR A 30 -1.31 -9.41 24.05
C TYR A 30 -2.02 -10.58 23.38
N ASP A 31 -3.05 -11.10 24.02
CA ASP A 31 -4.06 -11.93 23.39
C ASP A 31 -5.24 -11.05 22.99
N VAL A 32 -5.55 -11.00 21.69
CA VAL A 32 -6.67 -10.23 21.15
C VAL A 32 -7.89 -11.13 21.03
N PHE A 33 -9.03 -10.67 21.55
CA PHE A 33 -10.29 -11.40 21.55
C PHE A 33 -11.34 -10.68 20.72
N ILE A 34 -12.11 -11.43 19.94
CA ILE A 34 -13.33 -10.98 19.26
C ILE A 34 -14.48 -11.83 19.77
N ASN A 35 -15.53 -11.20 20.33
CA ASN A 35 -16.70 -11.90 20.87
C ASN A 35 -16.35 -13.04 21.86
N GLY A 36 -15.30 -12.85 22.66
CA GLY A 36 -14.81 -13.84 23.63
C GLY A 36 -13.91 -14.94 23.04
N GLU A 37 -13.71 -14.96 21.72
CA GLU A 37 -12.82 -15.91 21.05
C GLU A 37 -11.45 -15.27 20.81
N LYS A 38 -10.38 -15.94 21.26
CA LYS A 38 -9.00 -15.50 21.00
C LYS A 38 -8.68 -15.61 19.50
N LYS A 39 -8.27 -14.50 18.88
CA LYS A 39 -7.92 -14.43 17.45
C LYS A 39 -6.41 -14.48 17.20
N ILE A 40 -5.61 -13.80 18.02
CA ILE A 40 -4.16 -13.75 17.84
C ILE A 40 -3.44 -13.49 19.17
N SER A 41 -2.22 -14.00 19.30
CA SER A 41 -1.23 -13.57 20.29
C SER A 41 -0.15 -12.77 19.59
N THR A 42 0.12 -11.54 20.04
CA THR A 42 1.15 -10.70 19.44
C THR A 42 1.67 -9.69 20.45
N ASN A 43 2.90 -9.23 20.27
CA ASN A 43 3.43 -8.09 21.00
C ASN A 43 3.37 -6.79 20.17
N LYS A 44 2.81 -6.81 18.94
CA LYS A 44 2.71 -5.61 18.11
C LYS A 44 1.72 -4.61 18.69
N ASN A 45 2.03 -3.32 18.58
CA ASN A 45 1.12 -2.24 18.96
C ASN A 45 -0.02 -2.06 17.95
N VAL A 46 0.23 -2.30 16.66
CA VAL A 46 -0.79 -2.18 15.60
C VAL A 46 -1.18 -3.57 15.15
N ILE A 47 -2.48 -3.86 15.21
CA ILE A 47 -3.00 -5.21 14.99
C ILE A 47 -4.18 -5.12 14.02
N SER A 48 -4.14 -5.92 12.95
CA SER A 48 -5.27 -6.08 12.04
C SER A 48 -5.87 -7.47 12.19
N ILE A 49 -7.19 -7.54 12.34
CA ILE A 49 -7.95 -8.79 12.40
C ILE A 49 -8.77 -8.88 11.12
N PHE A 50 -8.63 -10.00 10.39
CA PHE A 50 -9.29 -10.26 9.11
C PHE A 50 -10.38 -11.33 9.25
N ASN A 51 -11.03 -11.67 8.13
CA ASN A 51 -12.02 -12.75 8.04
C ASN A 51 -13.27 -12.53 8.92
N LEU A 52 -13.63 -11.28 9.19
CA LEU A 52 -14.91 -10.95 9.82
C LEU A 52 -16.04 -11.09 8.80
N LEU A 53 -17.23 -11.43 9.29
CA LEU A 53 -18.47 -11.29 8.50
C LEU A 53 -18.81 -9.80 8.36
N PRO A 54 -19.27 -9.35 7.17
CA PRO A 54 -19.71 -7.99 6.94
C PRO A 54 -21.04 -7.68 7.63
N ASN A 55 -21.34 -6.39 7.79
CA ASN A 55 -22.59 -5.89 8.37
C ASN A 55 -22.97 -6.60 9.69
N SER A 56 -21.97 -6.80 10.55
CA SER A 56 -22.07 -7.58 11.78
C SER A 56 -21.44 -6.83 12.95
N ASP A 57 -22.07 -6.97 14.12
CA ASP A 57 -21.60 -6.41 15.39
C ASP A 57 -20.56 -7.30 16.06
N TYR A 58 -19.51 -6.68 16.59
CA TYR A 58 -18.43 -7.34 17.30
C TYR A 58 -18.03 -6.56 18.56
N ASN A 59 -17.50 -7.29 19.52
CA ASN A 59 -16.77 -6.74 20.66
C ASN A 59 -15.31 -7.16 20.57
N ILE A 60 -14.39 -6.22 20.77
CA ILE A 60 -12.94 -6.45 20.82
C ILE A 60 -12.36 -6.00 22.15
N TYR A 61 -11.42 -6.79 22.68
CA TYR A 61 -10.58 -6.43 23.82
C TYR A 61 -9.26 -7.17 23.76
N ILE A 62 -8.27 -6.70 24.51
CA ILE A 62 -6.98 -7.37 24.68
C ILE A 62 -6.81 -7.86 26.12
N ASN A 63 -6.15 -9.00 26.28
CA ASN A 63 -5.70 -9.52 27.55
C ASN A 63 -4.16 -9.58 27.55
N CYS A 64 -3.53 -8.99 28.56
CA CYS A 64 -2.10 -9.10 28.78
C CYS A 64 -1.86 -9.44 30.26
N GLU A 65 -1.22 -10.59 30.51
CA GLU A 65 -0.90 -11.07 31.86
C GLU A 65 -2.09 -11.05 32.85
N ASN A 66 -3.27 -11.50 32.40
CA ASN A 66 -4.53 -11.51 33.15
C ASN A 66 -5.16 -10.13 33.42
N LYS A 67 -4.70 -9.08 32.74
CA LYS A 67 -5.36 -7.77 32.72
C LYS A 67 -6.07 -7.58 31.39
N ILE A 68 -7.37 -7.32 31.46
CA ILE A 68 -8.24 -7.10 30.30
C ILE A 68 -8.42 -5.60 30.10
N SER A 69 -8.34 -5.14 28.85
CA SER A 69 -8.68 -3.75 28.48
C SER A 69 -10.17 -3.47 28.59
N ASP A 70 -10.58 -2.23 28.38
CA ASP A 70 -11.98 -1.95 28.09
C ASP A 70 -12.44 -2.73 26.84
N ILE A 71 -13.69 -3.17 26.86
CA ILE A 71 -14.32 -3.85 25.73
C ILE A 71 -14.88 -2.79 24.81
N LYS A 72 -14.40 -2.75 23.57
CA LYS A 72 -14.88 -1.83 22.54
C LYS A 72 -15.80 -2.56 21.56
N SER A 73 -16.97 -1.99 21.29
CA SER A 73 -17.90 -2.52 20.28
C SER A 73 -17.68 -1.84 18.94
N PHE A 74 -17.88 -2.57 17.84
CA PHE A 74 -17.85 -2.04 16.49
C PHE A 74 -18.76 -2.81 15.54
N HIS A 75 -19.12 -2.16 14.43
CA HIS A 75 -19.95 -2.73 13.37
C HIS A 75 -19.16 -2.74 12.06
N THR A 76 -18.98 -3.91 11.48
CA THR A 76 -18.33 -4.06 10.16
C THR A 76 -19.17 -3.44 9.06
N GLU A 77 -18.52 -2.87 8.04
CA GLU A 77 -19.22 -2.17 6.96
C GLU A 77 -20.03 -3.15 6.08
N TYR A 78 -21.01 -2.61 5.36
CA TYR A 78 -21.86 -3.39 4.44
C TYR A 78 -21.06 -3.88 3.22
N GLU A 79 -21.32 -5.13 2.80
CA GLU A 79 -20.80 -5.71 1.56
C GLU A 79 -21.97 -6.18 0.70
N TYR A 80 -22.07 -5.67 -0.53
CA TYR A 80 -23.13 -6.07 -1.46
C TYR A 80 -22.89 -7.46 -2.05
N VAL A 81 -21.67 -7.72 -2.52
CA VAL A 81 -21.30 -8.99 -3.16
C VAL A 81 -19.81 -9.27 -3.05
N LEU A 82 -19.45 -10.55 -2.98
CA LEU A 82 -18.09 -11.04 -3.04
C LEU A 82 -17.87 -11.76 -4.38
N LEU A 83 -16.97 -11.24 -5.21
CA LEU A 83 -16.63 -11.80 -6.53
C LEU A 83 -15.30 -12.55 -6.45
N ASN A 84 -15.33 -13.88 -6.47
CA ASN A 84 -14.11 -14.68 -6.48
C ASN A 84 -13.51 -14.72 -7.89
N VAL A 85 -12.24 -14.33 -8.04
CA VAL A 85 -11.56 -14.31 -9.35
C VAL A 85 -11.45 -15.70 -10.02
N LYS A 86 -11.58 -16.79 -9.25
CA LYS A 86 -11.67 -18.16 -9.79
C LYS A 86 -12.93 -18.38 -10.63
N ASP A 87 -14.04 -17.74 -10.27
CA ASP A 87 -15.30 -17.81 -11.03
C ASP A 87 -15.19 -17.07 -12.37
N PHE A 88 -14.22 -16.14 -12.48
CA PHE A 88 -13.83 -15.47 -13.73
C PHE A 88 -12.74 -16.23 -14.50
N GLY A 89 -12.33 -17.40 -14.02
CA GLY A 89 -11.39 -18.30 -14.69
C GLY A 89 -9.92 -18.10 -14.33
N ALA A 90 -9.58 -17.36 -13.26
CA ALA A 90 -8.20 -17.27 -12.80
C ALA A 90 -7.68 -18.65 -12.35
N ALA A 91 -6.51 -19.07 -12.82
CA ALA A 91 -5.93 -20.38 -12.50
C ALA A 91 -5.24 -20.38 -11.14
N GLY A 92 -4.51 -19.31 -10.80
CA GLY A 92 -3.68 -19.21 -9.61
C GLY A 92 -2.57 -20.26 -9.52
N ASP A 93 -2.03 -20.68 -10.67
CA ASP A 93 -0.99 -21.69 -10.82
C ASP A 93 0.44 -21.10 -10.97
N GLY A 94 0.56 -19.78 -11.09
CA GLY A 94 1.80 -19.04 -11.30
C GLY A 94 2.34 -19.08 -12.72
N VAL A 95 1.57 -19.63 -13.67
CA VAL A 95 1.96 -19.85 -15.07
C VAL A 95 1.02 -19.14 -16.02
N LYS A 96 -0.30 -19.30 -15.85
CA LYS A 96 -1.30 -18.59 -16.64
C LYS A 96 -1.32 -17.12 -16.24
N ILE A 97 -1.39 -16.23 -17.23
CA ILE A 97 -1.64 -14.80 -16.97
C ILE A 97 -3.09 -14.64 -16.50
N ASP A 98 -3.25 -14.38 -15.21
CA ASP A 98 -4.54 -14.27 -14.53
C ASP A 98 -5.07 -12.84 -14.45
N SER A 99 -4.24 -11.83 -14.76
CA SER A 99 -4.62 -10.41 -14.72
C SER A 99 -5.87 -10.11 -15.55
N VAL A 100 -6.10 -10.82 -16.67
CA VAL A 100 -7.33 -10.65 -17.48
C VAL A 100 -8.57 -11.10 -16.71
N CYS A 101 -8.50 -12.22 -15.98
CA CYS A 101 -9.60 -12.72 -15.16
C CYS A 101 -9.84 -11.83 -13.94
N ILE A 102 -8.76 -11.36 -13.30
CA ILE A 102 -8.83 -10.42 -12.19
C ILE A 102 -9.44 -9.08 -12.65
N GLN A 103 -9.00 -8.55 -13.80
CA GLN A 103 -9.54 -7.30 -14.36
C GLN A 103 -11.02 -7.45 -14.71
N ALA A 104 -11.45 -8.61 -15.22
CA ALA A 104 -12.86 -8.89 -15.47
C ALA A 104 -13.69 -8.82 -14.17
N ALA A 105 -13.18 -9.41 -13.08
CA ALA A 105 -13.83 -9.33 -11.77
C ALA A 105 -13.88 -7.88 -11.25
N VAL A 106 -12.79 -7.11 -11.36
CA VAL A 106 -12.73 -5.68 -10.98
C VAL A 106 -13.76 -4.86 -11.76
N ASN A 107 -13.83 -5.06 -13.08
CA ASN A 107 -14.75 -4.31 -13.93
C ASN A 107 -16.21 -4.66 -13.62
N ALA A 108 -16.51 -5.94 -13.37
CA ALA A 108 -17.83 -6.44 -13.04
C ALA A 108 -18.27 -6.11 -11.60
N CYS A 109 -17.32 -5.82 -10.71
CA CYS A 109 -17.62 -5.56 -9.30
C CYS A 109 -18.48 -4.30 -9.14
N PRO A 110 -19.68 -4.39 -8.55
CA PRO A 110 -20.54 -3.25 -8.31
C PRO A 110 -20.05 -2.43 -7.10
N LYS A 111 -20.62 -1.24 -6.93
CA LYS A 111 -20.41 -0.43 -5.72
C LYS A 111 -20.68 -1.26 -4.46
N ASP A 112 -19.85 -1.05 -3.44
CA ASP A 112 -19.88 -1.75 -2.14
C ASP A 112 -19.61 -3.26 -2.25
N GLY A 113 -19.14 -3.72 -3.41
CA GLY A 113 -18.66 -5.09 -3.62
C GLY A 113 -17.18 -5.28 -3.26
N THR A 114 -16.77 -6.54 -3.21
CA THR A 114 -15.40 -6.97 -2.95
C THR A 114 -14.95 -7.96 -4.02
N VAL A 115 -13.79 -7.72 -4.64
CA VAL A 115 -13.09 -8.70 -5.48
C VAL A 115 -12.20 -9.53 -4.58
N TYR A 116 -12.43 -10.85 -4.57
CA TYR A 116 -11.72 -11.79 -3.71
C TYR A 116 -10.70 -12.61 -4.51
N ILE A 117 -9.45 -12.54 -4.08
CA ILE A 117 -8.34 -13.32 -4.60
C ILE A 117 -7.93 -14.36 -3.54
N PRO A 118 -8.38 -15.62 -3.66
CA PRO A 118 -8.05 -16.66 -2.70
C PRO A 118 -6.60 -17.12 -2.86
N LYS A 119 -6.15 -17.97 -1.95
CA LYS A 119 -4.88 -18.73 -2.05
C LYS A 119 -4.54 -19.18 -3.47
N GLY A 120 -3.30 -18.94 -3.87
CA GLY A 120 -2.78 -19.28 -5.20
C GLY A 120 -1.68 -18.34 -5.63
N ARG A 121 -1.04 -18.65 -6.76
CA ARG A 121 -0.01 -17.82 -7.39
C ARG A 121 -0.56 -17.25 -8.68
N TYR A 122 -0.74 -15.95 -8.80
CA TYR A 122 -1.39 -15.31 -9.93
C TYR A 122 -0.34 -14.54 -10.72
N LEU A 123 0.07 -15.06 -11.88
CA LEU A 123 0.97 -14.32 -12.77
C LEU A 123 0.17 -13.20 -13.43
N CYS A 124 0.65 -11.96 -13.32
CA CYS A 124 -0.12 -10.79 -13.66
C CYS A 124 0.69 -9.79 -14.50
N THR A 125 0.07 -9.31 -15.57
CA THR A 125 0.32 -7.94 -16.05
C THR A 125 -0.44 -6.95 -15.14
N PRO A 126 -0.24 -5.62 -15.28
CA PRO A 126 -0.95 -4.62 -14.48
C PRO A 126 -2.46 -4.83 -14.38
N VAL A 127 -3.01 -4.66 -13.18
CA VAL A 127 -4.44 -4.65 -12.86
C VAL A 127 -4.85 -3.24 -12.45
N PHE A 128 -5.85 -2.69 -13.12
CA PHE A 128 -6.37 -1.35 -12.90
C PHE A 128 -7.58 -1.38 -11.96
N LEU A 129 -7.52 -0.56 -10.92
CA LEU A 129 -8.58 -0.42 -9.93
C LEU A 129 -9.80 0.33 -10.49
N LYS A 130 -10.92 0.23 -9.76
CA LYS A 130 -12.19 0.92 -10.02
C LYS A 130 -12.70 1.51 -8.70
N SER A 131 -13.38 2.65 -8.74
CA SER A 131 -13.93 3.28 -7.53
C SER A 131 -15.02 2.45 -6.85
N ASN A 132 -15.15 2.61 -5.54
CA ASN A 132 -16.21 2.06 -4.68
C ASN A 132 -16.25 0.52 -4.58
N ILE A 133 -15.10 -0.13 -4.74
CA ILE A 133 -14.95 -1.58 -4.56
C ILE A 133 -13.78 -1.85 -3.62
N ASP A 134 -13.75 -3.04 -3.02
CA ASP A 134 -12.57 -3.52 -2.31
C ASP A 134 -11.86 -4.63 -3.08
N LEU A 135 -10.55 -4.74 -2.89
CA LEU A 135 -9.72 -5.82 -3.39
C LEU A 135 -9.15 -6.60 -2.20
N TRP A 136 -9.69 -7.79 -1.96
CA TRP A 136 -9.24 -8.68 -0.90
C TRP A 136 -8.25 -9.72 -1.45
N ILE A 137 -6.98 -9.56 -1.08
CA ILE A 137 -5.89 -10.48 -1.42
C ILE A 137 -5.63 -11.35 -0.20
N ASP A 138 -6.20 -12.55 -0.22
CA ASP A 138 -6.27 -13.41 0.95
C ASP A 138 -4.91 -13.99 1.35
N LYS A 139 -4.85 -14.54 2.55
CA LYS A 139 -3.72 -15.32 3.02
C LYS A 139 -3.33 -16.40 2.02
N ASP A 140 -2.02 -16.57 1.82
CA ASP A 140 -1.41 -17.46 0.82
C ASP A 140 -1.69 -17.11 -0.66
N ALA A 141 -2.34 -15.98 -0.96
CA ALA A 141 -2.42 -15.47 -2.32
C ALA A 141 -1.16 -14.65 -2.66
N VAL A 142 -0.61 -14.86 -3.85
CA VAL A 142 0.57 -14.13 -4.36
C VAL A 142 0.26 -13.61 -5.76
N LEU A 143 0.18 -12.29 -5.94
CA LEU A 143 0.16 -11.67 -7.26
C LEU A 143 1.61 -11.43 -7.68
N ILE A 144 1.99 -11.97 -8.84
CA ILE A 144 3.36 -12.00 -9.32
C ILE A 144 3.45 -11.16 -10.59
N GLY A 145 4.31 -10.16 -10.60
CA GLY A 145 4.60 -9.36 -11.78
C GLY A 145 5.17 -10.20 -12.92
N GLU A 146 4.61 -10.03 -14.11
CA GLU A 146 5.20 -10.55 -15.35
C GLU A 146 6.52 -9.80 -15.66
N LYS A 147 7.52 -10.52 -16.17
CA LYS A 147 8.86 -9.97 -16.43
C LYS A 147 8.98 -9.40 -17.83
N ASP A 148 8.18 -9.87 -18.79
CA ASP A 148 8.19 -9.35 -20.14
C ASP A 148 7.56 -7.96 -20.20
N ARG A 149 8.43 -6.94 -20.23
CA ARG A 149 8.06 -5.52 -20.31
C ARG A 149 7.14 -5.19 -21.49
N LYS A 150 7.17 -5.98 -22.57
CA LYS A 150 6.31 -5.77 -23.75
C LYS A 150 4.83 -6.07 -23.48
N LYS A 151 4.53 -6.78 -22.39
CA LYS A 151 3.17 -7.08 -21.95
C LYS A 151 2.58 -5.99 -21.04
N TYR A 152 3.38 -4.99 -20.67
CA TYR A 152 2.95 -3.89 -19.80
C TYR A 152 2.44 -2.72 -20.65
N PRO A 153 1.28 -2.13 -20.31
CA PRO A 153 0.88 -0.85 -20.87
C PRO A 153 1.84 0.25 -20.39
N ILE A 154 2.06 1.24 -21.24
CA ILE A 154 2.82 2.44 -20.93
C ILE A 154 1.83 3.53 -20.53
N LEU A 155 2.06 4.16 -19.38
CA LEU A 155 1.39 5.37 -18.93
C LEU A 155 2.18 6.56 -19.49
N PRO A 156 1.62 7.34 -20.42
CA PRO A 156 2.25 8.56 -20.90
C PRO A 156 2.53 9.52 -19.74
N GLY A 157 3.72 10.13 -19.75
CA GLY A 157 4.11 11.07 -18.72
C GLY A 157 3.18 12.28 -18.65
N MET A 158 3.03 12.98 -19.78
CA MET A 158 2.14 14.12 -19.92
C MET A 158 1.43 14.08 -21.27
N ILE A 159 0.15 14.39 -21.29
CA ILE A 159 -0.66 14.50 -22.51
C ILE A 159 -1.29 15.89 -22.56
N GLU A 160 -1.21 16.59 -23.68
CA GLU A 160 -1.95 17.84 -23.86
C GLU A 160 -3.44 17.56 -24.07
N SER A 161 -4.29 18.36 -23.41
CA SER A 161 -5.72 18.37 -23.69
C SER A 161 -6.00 18.79 -25.14
N SER A 162 -7.10 18.30 -25.72
CA SER A 162 -7.41 18.54 -27.14
C SER A 162 -7.67 20.01 -27.50
N ASP A 163 -7.93 20.88 -26.51
CA ASP A 163 -8.04 22.32 -26.71
C ASP A 163 -6.75 23.08 -26.40
N GLU A 164 -5.66 22.36 -26.09
CA GLU A 164 -4.30 22.86 -25.83
C GLU A 164 -4.21 23.82 -24.63
N LYS A 165 -5.20 23.81 -23.73
CA LYS A 165 -5.23 24.72 -22.56
C LYS A 165 -4.75 24.09 -21.27
N ASN A 166 -4.82 22.77 -21.17
CA ASN A 166 -4.47 22.00 -19.99
C ASN A 166 -3.59 20.80 -20.35
N GLU A 167 -2.97 20.23 -19.32
CA GLU A 167 -2.15 19.03 -19.42
C GLU A 167 -2.80 17.93 -18.55
N TYR A 168 -2.72 16.69 -19.01
CA TYR A 168 -3.21 15.50 -18.34
C TYR A 168 -2.03 14.57 -18.05
N ASN A 169 -1.59 14.59 -16.80
CA ASN A 169 -0.53 13.75 -16.30
C ASN A 169 -1.10 12.39 -15.88
N ILE A 170 -0.46 11.29 -16.27
CA ILE A 170 -0.84 9.93 -15.79
C ILE A 170 0.35 9.00 -15.56
N GLY A 171 1.57 9.43 -15.91
CA GLY A 171 2.82 8.75 -15.62
C GLY A 171 3.76 9.63 -14.82
N SER A 172 4.58 9.02 -13.97
CA SER A 172 5.61 9.70 -13.18
C SER A 172 6.87 8.84 -13.10
N TRP A 173 8.03 9.49 -13.12
CA TRP A 173 9.32 8.88 -12.83
C TRP A 173 10.24 9.90 -12.15
N GLU A 174 10.65 9.59 -10.91
CA GLU A 174 11.54 10.43 -10.09
C GLU A 174 11.11 11.92 -10.09
N GLY A 175 9.82 12.15 -9.82
CA GLY A 175 9.18 13.47 -9.71
C GLY A 175 9.02 14.26 -11.01
N ASN A 176 9.23 13.63 -12.17
CA ASN A 176 8.95 14.19 -13.48
C ASN A 176 7.83 13.42 -14.20
N PRO A 177 7.03 14.09 -15.05
CA PRO A 177 5.96 13.46 -15.82
C PRO A 177 6.52 12.75 -17.05
N LEU A 178 7.17 11.59 -16.86
CA LEU A 178 7.79 10.80 -17.92
C LEU A 178 7.05 9.49 -18.15
N ASP A 179 7.13 8.96 -19.38
CA ASP A 179 6.50 7.67 -19.68
C ASP A 179 7.07 6.54 -18.83
N CYS A 180 6.20 5.85 -18.11
CA CYS A 180 6.53 4.70 -17.29
C CYS A 180 5.59 3.53 -17.62
N PHE A 181 6.02 2.32 -17.31
CA PHE A 181 5.11 1.17 -17.34
C PHE A 181 4.11 1.26 -16.20
N ALA A 182 2.87 0.81 -16.42
CA ALA A 182 1.88 0.73 -15.35
C ALA A 182 2.32 -0.24 -14.24
N ALA A 183 1.95 0.06 -13.01
CA ALA A 183 2.28 -0.74 -11.84
C ALA A 183 1.45 -2.03 -11.76
N LEU A 184 1.93 -3.04 -11.02
CA LEU A 184 1.20 -4.30 -10.83
C LEU A 184 -0.25 -4.06 -10.34
N ILE A 185 -0.41 -3.16 -9.37
CA ILE A 185 -1.71 -2.57 -9.01
C ILE A 185 -1.68 -1.07 -9.37
N THR A 186 -2.58 -0.66 -10.26
CA THR A 186 -2.65 0.72 -10.75
C THR A 186 -4.00 1.34 -10.44
N GLY A 187 -4.02 2.42 -9.65
CA GLY A 187 -5.19 3.28 -9.45
C GLY A 187 -5.02 4.60 -10.17
N LEU A 188 -5.94 4.95 -11.06
CA LEU A 188 -5.94 6.25 -11.76
C LEU A 188 -7.28 6.92 -11.54
N SER A 189 -7.31 8.05 -10.81
CA SER A 189 -8.53 8.81 -10.52
C SER A 189 -9.66 7.97 -9.89
N VAL A 190 -9.30 7.02 -9.03
CA VAL A 190 -10.27 6.16 -8.32
C VAL A 190 -10.49 6.64 -6.89
N GLU A 191 -11.68 6.37 -6.36
CA GLU A 191 -12.04 6.73 -4.98
C GLU A 191 -12.74 5.62 -4.23
N ASN A 192 -12.62 5.65 -2.89
CA ASN A 192 -13.30 4.73 -1.98
C ASN A 192 -12.94 3.27 -2.26
N VAL A 193 -11.64 2.94 -2.14
CA VAL A 193 -11.11 1.59 -2.40
C VAL A 193 -10.29 1.11 -1.22
N LEU A 194 -10.60 -0.09 -0.73
CA LEU A 194 -9.75 -0.82 0.22
C LEU A 194 -9.01 -1.95 -0.50
N ILE A 195 -7.69 -2.00 -0.35
CA ILE A 195 -6.86 -3.11 -0.81
C ILE A 195 -6.31 -3.80 0.43
N TYR A 196 -6.72 -5.03 0.71
CA TYR A 196 -6.45 -5.62 2.02
C TYR A 196 -6.28 -7.13 2.02
N GLY A 197 -5.76 -7.63 3.12
CA GLY A 197 -5.62 -9.05 3.42
C GLY A 197 -4.22 -9.39 3.89
N GLU A 198 -3.87 -10.67 3.86
CA GLU A 198 -2.57 -11.19 4.30
C GLU A 198 -1.74 -11.73 3.13
N GLY A 199 -2.15 -11.41 1.89
CA GLY A 199 -1.48 -11.85 0.68
C GLY A 199 -0.24 -11.03 0.31
N ILE A 200 0.40 -11.45 -0.78
CA ILE A 200 1.67 -10.91 -1.26
C ILE A 200 1.48 -10.24 -2.64
N LEU A 201 1.99 -9.02 -2.78
CA LEU A 201 2.25 -8.36 -4.05
C LEU A 201 3.75 -8.47 -4.36
N ASP A 202 4.10 -9.40 -5.25
CA ASP A 202 5.48 -9.67 -5.65
C ASP A 202 5.73 -9.04 -7.03
N GLY A 203 6.48 -7.94 -7.08
CA GLY A 203 6.88 -7.29 -8.33
C GLY A 203 7.79 -8.16 -9.21
N ASN A 204 8.32 -9.26 -8.66
CA ASN A 204 9.10 -10.28 -9.34
C ASN A 204 10.35 -9.73 -10.08
N ALA A 205 10.87 -8.59 -9.61
CA ALA A 205 12.08 -7.99 -10.13
C ALA A 205 13.36 -8.66 -9.61
N GLY A 206 14.42 -8.56 -10.40
CA GLY A 206 15.71 -9.20 -10.19
C GLY A 206 16.84 -8.54 -10.98
N MET A 207 18.08 -8.90 -10.64
CA MET A 207 19.30 -8.32 -11.24
C MET A 207 19.46 -8.59 -12.75
N LEU A 208 18.72 -9.56 -13.28
CA LEU A 208 18.77 -9.94 -14.70
C LEU A 208 17.61 -9.35 -15.52
N ASP A 209 16.66 -8.64 -14.89
CA ASP A 209 15.47 -8.10 -15.55
C ASP A 209 15.27 -6.59 -15.31
N TRP A 210 14.30 -6.17 -14.51
CA TRP A 210 13.97 -4.81 -14.14
C TRP A 210 15.13 -4.06 -13.49
N TRP A 211 15.97 -4.71 -12.66
CA TRP A 211 17.09 -4.03 -12.00
C TRP A 211 18.35 -3.92 -12.87
N LYS A 212 18.40 -4.64 -14.00
CA LYS A 212 19.50 -4.51 -14.94
C LYS A 212 19.49 -3.13 -15.59
N ASP A 213 20.63 -2.43 -15.49
CA ASP A 213 20.80 -1.07 -16.04
C ASP A 213 19.66 -0.12 -15.58
N ALA A 214 19.25 -0.20 -14.32
CA ALA A 214 18.09 0.48 -13.71
C ALA A 214 17.93 1.98 -14.00
N LYS A 215 19.03 2.68 -14.34
CA LYS A 215 19.05 4.11 -14.69
C LYS A 215 18.97 4.40 -16.20
N LYS A 216 18.81 3.38 -17.06
CA LYS A 216 18.62 3.54 -18.51
C LYS A 216 17.17 3.22 -18.89
N LYS A 217 16.50 4.17 -19.58
CA LYS A 217 15.16 3.95 -20.14
C LYS A 217 15.23 2.81 -21.18
N ASN A 218 14.31 1.86 -21.08
CA ASN A 218 14.16 0.76 -22.04
C ASN A 218 12.68 0.58 -22.35
N ILE A 219 12.26 1.10 -23.52
CA ILE A 219 10.86 1.34 -23.93
C ILE A 219 10.21 2.45 -23.10
N ALA A 220 10.00 2.22 -21.80
CA ALA A 220 9.49 3.18 -20.83
C ALA A 220 10.29 3.07 -19.51
N TRP A 221 10.06 3.99 -18.57
CA TRP A 221 10.62 3.87 -17.23
C TRP A 221 9.98 2.72 -16.43
N ARG A 222 10.72 2.17 -15.48
CA ARG A 222 10.33 0.96 -14.75
C ARG A 222 9.02 1.19 -13.98
N PRO A 223 8.15 0.17 -13.86
CA PRO A 223 6.92 0.30 -13.10
C PRO A 223 7.20 0.28 -11.58
N ASN A 224 6.29 0.87 -10.81
CA ASN A 224 6.16 0.61 -9.38
C ASN A 224 5.48 -0.74 -9.16
N THR A 225 5.45 -1.26 -7.91
CA THR A 225 4.53 -2.37 -7.59
C THR A 225 3.10 -1.86 -7.42
N VAL A 226 2.93 -0.71 -6.75
CA VAL A 226 1.63 -0.04 -6.61
C VAL A 226 1.77 1.44 -6.96
N PHE A 227 0.92 1.92 -7.85
CA PHE A 227 0.85 3.33 -8.24
C PHE A 227 -0.59 3.83 -8.09
N LEU A 228 -0.79 4.85 -7.25
CA LEU A 228 -2.11 5.43 -6.97
C LEU A 228 -2.06 6.90 -7.38
N HIS A 229 -2.51 7.24 -8.58
CA HIS A 229 -2.47 8.59 -9.11
C HIS A 229 -3.84 9.26 -9.04
N ASN A 230 -3.90 10.46 -8.44
CA ASN A 230 -5.12 11.27 -8.29
C ASN A 230 -6.27 10.51 -7.61
N CYS A 231 -5.96 9.64 -6.66
CA CYS A 231 -6.92 8.81 -5.96
C CYS A 231 -7.38 9.47 -4.66
N LYS A 232 -8.55 9.06 -4.15
CA LYS A 232 -9.11 9.60 -2.90
C LYS A 232 -9.71 8.53 -2.01
N ASN A 233 -9.52 8.64 -0.69
CA ASN A 233 -10.09 7.69 0.28
C ASN A 233 -9.65 6.25 -0.04
N ILE A 234 -8.34 6.02 -0.05
CA ILE A 234 -7.75 4.70 -0.31
C ILE A 234 -7.18 4.16 0.99
N ALA A 235 -7.44 2.89 1.26
CA ALA A 235 -6.82 2.18 2.36
C ALA A 235 -6.07 0.94 1.84
N MET A 236 -4.87 0.71 2.34
CA MET A 236 -4.10 -0.51 2.15
C MET A 236 -3.82 -1.15 3.50
N GLN A 237 -4.25 -2.40 3.71
CA GLN A 237 -4.20 -3.04 5.03
C GLN A 237 -3.62 -4.46 4.99
N GLY A 238 -2.54 -4.71 5.74
CA GLY A 238 -2.02 -6.04 6.06
C GLY A 238 -1.14 -6.73 5.00
N LEU A 239 -0.99 -6.12 3.83
CA LEU A 239 -0.33 -6.76 2.69
C LEU A 239 1.19 -6.84 2.88
N CYS A 240 1.81 -7.85 2.26
CA CYS A 240 3.24 -7.89 2.03
C CYS A 240 3.55 -7.46 0.59
N ILE A 241 4.39 -6.44 0.39
CA ILE A 241 4.82 -5.99 -0.94
C ILE A 241 6.33 -6.20 -1.08
N MET A 242 6.78 -6.83 -2.16
CA MET A 242 8.19 -7.18 -2.34
C MET A 242 8.67 -7.22 -3.78
N ASN A 243 9.99 -7.28 -3.92
CA ASN A 243 10.73 -7.38 -5.19
C ASN A 243 10.23 -6.38 -6.24
N SER A 244 10.07 -5.12 -5.82
CA SER A 244 9.56 -4.05 -6.68
C SER A 244 10.52 -3.75 -7.83
N PRO A 245 10.01 -3.52 -9.07
CA PRO A 245 10.84 -3.09 -10.19
C PRO A 245 11.48 -1.71 -10.00
N SER A 246 10.83 -0.81 -9.24
CA SER A 246 11.33 0.49 -8.78
C SER A 246 10.67 0.88 -7.45
N TRP A 247 10.22 2.13 -7.23
CA TRP A 247 9.58 2.52 -5.95
C TRP A 247 8.37 1.62 -5.69
N THR A 248 8.15 1.23 -4.44
CA THR A 248 7.27 0.10 -4.14
C THR A 248 5.81 0.51 -4.08
N LEU A 249 5.49 1.47 -3.21
CA LEU A 249 4.17 2.08 -3.09
C LEU A 249 4.28 3.57 -3.41
N HIS A 250 3.68 4.03 -4.51
CA HIS A 250 3.76 5.42 -4.94
C HIS A 250 2.36 6.02 -5.06
N PRO A 251 1.78 6.52 -3.95
CA PRO A 251 0.67 7.43 -4.03
C PRO A 251 1.15 8.80 -4.52
N TYR A 252 0.48 9.30 -5.55
CA TYR A 252 0.85 10.48 -6.30
C TYR A 252 -0.37 11.36 -6.51
N TYR A 253 -0.32 12.63 -6.10
CA TYR A 253 -1.47 13.55 -6.13
C TYR A 253 -2.74 13.02 -5.44
N SER A 254 -2.59 12.09 -4.49
CA SER A 254 -3.71 11.37 -3.88
C SER A 254 -3.97 11.79 -2.44
N ASP A 255 -5.24 11.79 -2.02
CA ASP A 255 -5.64 12.36 -0.73
C ASP A 255 -6.45 11.37 0.12
N ASN A 256 -6.34 11.52 1.44
CA ASN A 256 -7.01 10.66 2.44
C ASN A 256 -6.58 9.20 2.29
N LEU A 257 -5.34 8.91 2.66
CA LEU A 257 -4.70 7.61 2.46
C LEU A 257 -4.39 6.95 3.79
N LEU A 258 -4.74 5.66 3.92
CA LEU A 258 -4.43 4.84 5.10
C LEU A 258 -3.54 3.67 4.68
N PHE A 259 -2.34 3.58 5.22
CA PHE A 259 -1.44 2.43 5.07
C PHE A 259 -1.29 1.75 6.43
N LEU A 260 -2.05 0.68 6.64
CA LEU A 260 -2.23 0.05 7.95
C LEU A 260 -1.58 -1.34 7.99
N ASN A 261 -0.59 -1.53 8.85
CA ASN A 261 0.04 -2.82 9.14
C ASN A 261 0.58 -3.55 7.89
N ASN A 262 1.06 -2.80 6.89
CA ASN A 262 1.67 -3.37 5.69
C ASN A 262 3.15 -3.70 5.93
N THR A 263 3.63 -4.73 5.25
CA THR A 263 5.04 -5.14 5.23
C THR A 263 5.63 -4.87 3.86
N ILE A 264 6.81 -4.25 3.78
CA ILE A 264 7.46 -3.92 2.51
C ILE A 264 8.90 -4.42 2.54
N MET A 265 9.24 -5.34 1.63
CA MET A 265 10.49 -6.10 1.66
C MET A 265 11.15 -6.13 0.28
N ASN A 266 12.21 -5.37 0.10
CA ASN A 266 13.07 -5.44 -1.08
C ASN A 266 14.51 -5.79 -0.69
N PRO A 267 15.26 -6.51 -1.55
CA PRO A 267 16.68 -6.75 -1.31
C PRO A 267 17.46 -5.44 -1.08
N ASP A 268 18.51 -5.51 -0.27
CA ASP A 268 19.33 -4.34 0.05
C ASP A 268 20.08 -3.76 -1.15
N ASN A 269 20.32 -4.58 -2.17
CA ASN A 269 21.00 -4.20 -3.39
C ASN A 269 20.04 -3.86 -4.54
N SER A 270 18.71 -3.88 -4.32
CA SER A 270 17.75 -3.53 -5.37
C SER A 270 17.70 -2.02 -5.60
N PRO A 271 17.87 -1.53 -6.84
CA PRO A 271 18.01 -0.12 -7.14
C PRO A 271 16.66 0.62 -7.20
N ASN A 272 16.57 1.74 -6.47
CA ASN A 272 15.40 2.65 -6.44
C ASN A 272 14.13 1.94 -5.99
N THR A 273 14.26 1.09 -4.96
CA THR A 273 13.15 0.33 -4.39
C THR A 273 12.74 0.90 -3.04
N ASP A 274 12.46 2.20 -3.02
CA ASP A 274 11.89 2.93 -1.89
C ASP A 274 10.63 2.20 -1.40
N GLY A 275 10.34 2.28 -0.10
CA GLY A 275 9.23 1.57 0.51
C GLY A 275 7.88 2.22 0.19
N LEU A 276 7.71 3.48 0.59
CA LEU A 276 6.49 4.25 0.37
C LEU A 276 6.83 5.71 0.07
N ASP A 277 6.29 6.21 -1.04
CA ASP A 277 6.62 7.51 -1.62
C ASP A 277 5.38 8.42 -1.71
N PRO A 278 4.89 9.02 -0.61
CA PRO A 278 3.82 10.00 -0.69
C PRO A 278 4.30 11.24 -1.44
N GLU A 279 3.90 11.35 -2.71
CA GLU A 279 4.29 12.46 -3.57
C GLU A 279 3.08 13.37 -3.85
N SER A 280 3.16 14.62 -3.39
CA SER A 280 2.07 15.61 -3.52
C SER A 280 0.74 15.09 -2.95
N CYS A 281 0.78 14.39 -1.82
CA CYS A 281 -0.38 13.80 -1.16
C CYS A 281 -0.82 14.60 0.08
N GLU A 282 -2.11 14.59 0.39
CA GLU A 282 -2.67 15.19 1.60
C GLU A 282 -3.40 14.18 2.49
N ASN A 283 -3.26 14.30 3.82
CA ASN A 283 -3.91 13.45 4.82
C ASN A 283 -3.52 11.97 4.67
N VAL A 284 -2.27 11.65 4.99
CA VAL A 284 -1.72 10.30 4.90
C VAL A 284 -1.41 9.77 6.29
N LEU A 285 -1.95 8.60 6.63
CA LEU A 285 -1.57 7.85 7.84
C LEU A 285 -0.82 6.58 7.45
N ILE A 286 0.41 6.45 7.94
CA ILE A 286 1.23 5.25 7.85
C ILE A 286 1.38 4.69 9.26
N LEU A 287 0.75 3.55 9.51
CA LEU A 287 0.60 3.00 10.86
C LEU A 287 0.94 1.51 10.87
N GLY A 288 1.85 1.06 11.73
CA GLY A 288 2.16 -0.37 11.84
C GLY A 288 3.06 -0.92 10.73
N ALA A 289 3.74 -0.08 9.96
CA ALA A 289 4.51 -0.53 8.81
C ALA A 289 5.78 -1.28 9.23
N ASP A 290 6.16 -2.33 8.48
CA ASP A 290 7.43 -3.03 8.62
C ASP A 290 8.19 -2.97 7.29
N ILE A 291 9.23 -2.13 7.21
CA ILE A 291 9.89 -1.81 5.94
C ILE A 291 11.38 -2.16 6.01
N SER A 292 11.84 -2.94 5.03
CA SER A 292 13.25 -3.21 4.75
C SER A 292 13.46 -3.21 3.25
N VAL A 293 14.29 -2.31 2.74
CA VAL A 293 14.40 -2.06 1.29
C VAL A 293 15.82 -1.71 0.86
N GLY A 294 16.04 -1.64 -0.46
CA GLY A 294 17.31 -1.22 -1.06
C GLY A 294 17.50 0.30 -1.24
N ASP A 295 16.51 1.12 -0.86
CA ASP A 295 16.57 2.59 -0.93
C ASP A 295 15.86 3.20 0.30
N ASP A 296 15.21 4.36 0.23
CA ASP A 296 14.50 4.97 1.36
C ASP A 296 13.30 4.13 1.87
N CYS A 297 13.13 3.99 3.19
CA CYS A 297 11.94 3.32 3.74
C CYS A 297 10.67 4.12 3.45
N ILE A 298 10.70 5.43 3.74
CA ILE A 298 9.66 6.38 3.37
C ILE A 298 10.34 7.59 2.76
N ALA A 299 9.92 8.01 1.57
CA ALA A 299 10.40 9.22 0.91
C ALA A 299 9.24 10.15 0.59
N ILE A 300 9.08 11.22 1.36
CA ILE A 300 8.02 12.21 1.16
C ILE A 300 8.47 13.20 0.09
N LYS A 301 7.66 13.36 -0.96
CA LYS A 301 8.00 14.13 -2.16
C LYS A 301 6.85 15.06 -2.55
N SER A 302 7.11 16.00 -3.44
CA SER A 302 6.13 16.92 -4.01
C SER A 302 6.54 17.44 -5.40
N GLY A 303 7.12 16.55 -6.21
CA GLY A 303 7.53 16.82 -7.58
C GLY A 303 8.80 17.66 -7.74
N LYS A 304 9.31 17.68 -8.97
CA LYS A 304 10.41 18.57 -9.40
C LYS A 304 9.86 19.90 -9.93
N TYR A 305 10.78 20.80 -10.28
CA TYR A 305 10.52 22.19 -10.65
C TYR A 305 9.32 22.40 -11.59
N TYR A 306 9.24 21.64 -12.69
CA TYR A 306 8.13 21.75 -13.65
C TYR A 306 6.77 21.43 -13.01
N MET A 307 6.69 20.35 -12.22
CA MET A 307 5.45 19.96 -11.54
C MET A 307 5.05 21.03 -10.52
N ALA A 308 6.00 21.55 -9.73
CA ALA A 308 5.73 22.61 -8.78
C ALA A 308 5.23 23.92 -9.44
N LEU A 309 5.69 24.22 -10.65
CA LEU A 309 5.25 25.42 -11.38
C LEU A 309 3.89 25.26 -12.06
N ARG A 310 3.60 24.09 -12.65
CA ARG A 310 2.43 23.88 -13.52
C ARG A 310 1.28 23.16 -12.83
N HIS A 311 1.61 22.29 -11.89
CA HIS A 311 0.69 21.38 -11.19
C HIS A 311 0.86 21.50 -9.69
N TYR A 312 1.03 22.73 -9.18
CA TYR A 312 1.37 22.97 -7.77
C TYR A 312 0.48 22.20 -6.79
N LYS A 313 1.06 21.21 -6.10
CA LYS A 313 0.45 20.51 -4.97
C LYS A 313 1.55 20.07 -4.00
N PRO A 314 1.64 20.65 -2.79
CA PRO A 314 2.57 20.19 -1.78
C PRO A 314 2.15 18.83 -1.20
N ALA A 315 3.06 18.13 -0.54
CA ALA A 315 2.69 17.05 0.38
C ALA A 315 2.41 17.64 1.77
N LYS A 316 1.28 17.27 2.39
CA LYS A 316 0.90 17.81 3.69
C LYS A 316 0.09 16.87 4.58
N ASN A 317 0.18 17.08 5.89
CA ASN A 317 -0.54 16.30 6.89
C ASN A 317 -0.27 14.80 6.76
N ILE A 318 0.99 14.42 7.02
CA ILE A 318 1.46 13.04 6.94
C ILE A 318 1.86 12.59 8.33
N VAL A 319 1.25 11.52 8.82
CA VAL A 319 1.53 10.92 10.12
C VAL A 319 2.11 9.53 9.90
N ILE A 320 3.31 9.31 10.43
CA ILE A 320 4.01 8.03 10.42
C ILE A 320 4.18 7.60 11.86
N ARG A 321 3.56 6.49 12.27
CA ARG A 321 3.74 6.02 13.65
C ARG A 321 3.66 4.52 13.85
N ASN A 322 4.14 4.08 15.01
CA ASN A 322 4.16 2.68 15.42
C ASN A 322 4.67 1.75 14.30
N SER A 323 5.79 2.12 13.69
CA SER A 323 6.36 1.43 12.52
C SER A 323 7.81 1.02 12.80
N ILE A 324 8.30 0.01 12.09
CA ILE A 324 9.70 -0.42 12.14
C ILE A 324 10.37 -0.20 10.78
N PHE A 325 11.49 0.49 10.80
CA PHE A 325 12.34 0.69 9.64
C PHE A 325 13.66 -0.05 9.85
N ARG A 326 13.88 -1.06 9.02
CA ARG A 326 15.04 -1.96 9.06
C ARG A 326 16.13 -1.43 8.13
N LYS A 327 16.48 -2.15 7.06
CA LYS A 327 17.49 -1.71 6.10
C LYS A 327 16.90 -0.78 5.03
N GLY A 328 17.73 0.13 4.50
CA GLY A 328 17.43 1.13 3.47
C GLY A 328 18.40 2.32 3.57
N HIS A 329 18.32 3.29 2.66
CA HIS A 329 19.15 4.51 2.66
C HIS A 329 18.70 5.47 3.77
N GLY A 330 17.51 6.06 3.66
CA GLY A 330 16.85 6.85 4.71
C GLY A 330 15.68 6.12 5.38
N SER A 331 15.38 6.47 6.64
CA SER A 331 14.25 5.84 7.38
C SER A 331 12.95 6.57 7.07
N VAL A 332 12.97 7.89 7.26
CA VAL A 332 12.02 8.84 6.71
C VAL A 332 12.85 9.94 6.06
N THR A 333 12.63 10.17 4.77
CA THR A 333 13.38 11.12 3.96
C THR A 333 12.42 12.18 3.43
N ILE A 334 12.80 13.46 3.50
CA ILE A 334 12.06 14.55 2.84
C ILE A 334 12.78 14.90 1.54
N GLY A 335 12.34 14.29 0.43
CA GLY A 335 12.80 14.59 -0.92
C GLY A 335 13.60 13.48 -1.61
N SER A 336 14.52 13.82 -2.52
CA SER A 336 14.95 15.18 -2.91
C SER A 336 13.90 16.00 -3.72
N GLU A 337 12.87 15.35 -4.25
CA GLU A 337 11.85 15.97 -5.11
C GLU A 337 10.81 16.76 -4.32
N VAL A 338 11.16 17.93 -3.77
CA VAL A 338 10.27 18.70 -2.88
C VAL A 338 9.91 20.09 -3.40
N ALA A 339 9.87 20.27 -4.72
CA ALA A 339 9.77 21.61 -5.32
C ALA A 339 8.46 22.34 -4.98
N ALA A 340 7.35 21.62 -4.73
CA ALA A 340 6.09 22.24 -4.31
C ALA A 340 5.97 22.43 -2.79
N GLY A 341 6.92 21.88 -2.01
CA GLY A 341 6.95 21.94 -0.54
C GLY A 341 6.40 20.68 0.14
N VAL A 342 6.82 20.49 1.39
CA VAL A 342 6.37 19.41 2.29
C VAL A 342 6.07 20.05 3.65
N TYR A 343 4.87 19.81 4.19
CA TYR A 343 4.38 20.48 5.40
C TYR A 343 3.72 19.48 6.35
N ASP A 344 3.71 19.79 7.65
CA ASP A 344 2.94 19.05 8.66
C ASP A 344 3.18 17.53 8.63
N VAL A 345 4.44 17.13 8.80
CA VAL A 345 4.85 15.73 8.92
C VAL A 345 5.10 15.39 10.39
N SER A 346 4.42 14.36 10.91
CA SER A 346 4.71 13.80 12.24
C SER A 346 5.27 12.39 12.12
N VAL A 347 6.34 12.11 12.87
CA VAL A 347 6.97 10.78 12.98
C VAL A 347 7.08 10.42 14.45
N GLU A 348 6.33 9.40 14.89
CA GLU A 348 6.17 9.08 16.31
C GLU A 348 6.25 7.57 16.57
N ASN A 349 6.83 7.13 17.69
CA ASN A 349 6.84 5.71 18.09
C ASN A 349 7.38 4.76 16.99
N VAL A 350 8.40 5.20 16.28
CA VAL A 350 9.06 4.42 15.23
C VAL A 350 10.31 3.75 15.79
N TYR A 351 10.54 2.48 15.42
CA TYR A 351 11.75 1.75 15.78
C TYR A 351 12.70 1.66 14.57
N LEU A 352 13.93 2.13 14.74
CA LEU A 352 14.98 2.10 13.71
C LEU A 352 15.95 0.96 13.99
N LYS A 353 15.84 -0.14 13.23
CA LYS A 353 16.63 -1.36 13.46
C LYS A 353 17.83 -1.44 12.52
N GLY A 354 19.02 -1.18 13.06
CA GLY A 354 20.30 -1.40 12.37
C GLY A 354 20.79 -0.24 11.51
N ARG A 355 20.48 1.02 11.87
CA ARG A 355 20.85 2.23 11.12
C ARG A 355 21.65 3.26 11.95
N THR A 356 22.35 4.15 11.24
CA THR A 356 23.01 5.36 11.77
C THR A 356 22.26 6.67 11.46
N GLU A 357 21.38 6.70 10.44
CA GLU A 357 20.63 7.89 10.01
C GLU A 357 19.12 7.67 10.13
N GLY A 358 18.43 8.54 10.88
CA GLY A 358 17.04 8.37 11.29
C GLY A 358 16.02 9.29 10.60
N LEU A 359 16.44 10.49 10.22
CA LEU A 359 15.66 11.45 9.42
C LEU A 359 16.66 12.12 8.47
N GLU A 360 16.38 12.09 7.17
CA GLU A 360 17.23 12.68 6.13
C GLU A 360 16.51 13.81 5.37
#